data_AF-A0A2E2JKB7-F1
#
_entry.id   AF-A0A2E2JKB7-F1
#
_cell.length_a   1.000
_cell.length_b   1.000
_cell.length_c   1.000
_cell.angle_alpha   90.00
_cell.angle_beta   90.00
_cell.angle_gamma   90.00
#
_symmetry.space_group_name_H-M   'P 1'
#
loop_
_entity.id
_entity.type
_entity.pdbx_description
1 polymer ?
#
loop_
_entity_poly.entity_id
_entity_poly.type
_entity_poly.pdbx_seq_one_letter_code
_entity_poly.pdbx_strand_id
1 'polypeptide(L)'
;MPNSAKHETTAAASDLHRVLYRGLPRHRSSFLIGRLDVQQIVADLSVTHQAIYRWLRTGRLPARRIRQLLDLKGSTLTAEMLLPFVSR
;
A
#
# COMPACT_ATOMS: atom_id res chain seq x y z
N MET A 1 -1.12 31.73 8.26
CA MET A 1 -0.52 31.26 6.99
C MET A 1 -1.10 29.88 6.65
N PRO A 2 -2.16 29.78 5.83
CA PRO A 2 -2.78 28.50 5.53
C PRO A 2 -2.20 27.96 4.21
N ASN A 3 -1.24 27.04 4.28
CA ASN A 3 -0.88 26.24 3.12
C ASN A 3 -0.46 24.84 3.56
N SER A 4 -1.45 23.97 3.77
CA SER A 4 -1.24 22.53 3.80
C SER A 4 -2.27 21.93 2.87
N ALA A 5 -1.93 22.10 1.58
CA ALA A 5 -2.19 21.17 0.50
C ALA A 5 -3.16 20.03 0.81
N LYS A 6 -4.39 20.15 0.30
CA LYS A 6 -5.03 19.18 -0.61
C LYS A 6 -4.51 17.72 -0.55
N HIS A 7 -4.56 17.07 0.62
CA HIS A 7 -4.44 15.61 0.73
C HIS A 7 -5.80 14.94 1.02
N GLU A 8 -6.87 15.69 0.80
CA GLU A 8 -8.23 15.19 0.78
C GLU A 8 -8.61 14.93 -0.68
N THR A 9 -9.00 13.69 -0.99
CA THR A 9 -9.43 13.19 -2.33
C THR A 9 -8.39 12.44 -3.18
N THR A 10 -7.88 11.28 -2.70
CA THR A 10 -7.65 10.10 -3.57
C THR A 10 -7.60 8.79 -2.80
N ALA A 11 -8.26 8.72 -1.63
CA ALA A 11 -8.39 7.47 -0.85
C ALA A 11 -9.57 6.60 -1.32
N ALA A 12 -10.31 7.03 -2.36
CA ALA A 12 -11.22 6.19 -3.14
C ALA A 12 -10.43 5.21 -4.05
N ALA A 13 -9.53 4.49 -3.39
CA ALA A 13 -9.08 3.14 -3.61
C ALA A 13 -8.85 2.71 -5.06
N SER A 14 -7.62 2.87 -5.53
CA SER A 14 -7.11 1.95 -6.55
C SER A 14 -7.35 0.51 -6.09
N ASP A 15 -7.67 -0.39 -7.01
CA ASP A 15 -7.93 -1.79 -6.66
C ASP A 15 -6.75 -2.42 -5.90
N LEU A 16 -5.53 -1.94 -6.16
CA LEU A 16 -4.34 -2.27 -5.39
C LEU A 16 -4.48 -1.90 -3.90
N HIS A 17 -4.96 -0.70 -3.56
CA HIS A 17 -5.18 -0.32 -2.16
C HIS A 17 -6.17 -1.29 -1.48
N ARG A 18 -7.24 -1.69 -2.18
CA ARG A 18 -8.22 -2.64 -1.63
C ARG A 18 -7.61 -4.01 -1.35
N VAL A 19 -6.82 -4.51 -2.30
CA VAL A 19 -6.09 -5.78 -2.16
C VAL A 19 -5.12 -5.72 -0.99
N LEU A 20 -4.29 -4.67 -0.92
CA LEU A 20 -3.34 -4.49 0.18
C LEU A 20 -4.04 -4.31 1.53
N TYR A 21 -5.11 -3.53 1.61
CA TYR A 21 -5.87 -3.35 2.86
C TYR A 21 -6.48 -4.66 3.37
N ARG A 22 -7.03 -5.48 2.45
CA ARG A 22 -7.56 -6.80 2.81
C ARG A 22 -6.44 -7.77 3.20
N GLY A 23 -5.35 -7.77 2.44
CA GLY A 23 -4.23 -8.70 2.59
C GLY A 23 -3.21 -8.36 3.69
N LEU A 24 -3.21 -7.13 4.22
CA LEU A 24 -2.28 -6.69 5.25
C LEU A 24 -3.03 -6.20 6.50
N PRO A 25 -3.70 -7.11 7.25
CA PRO A 25 -4.48 -6.73 8.42
C PRO A 25 -3.65 -6.06 9.52
N ARG A 26 -2.37 -6.43 9.65
CA ARG A 26 -1.46 -5.86 10.65
C ARG A 26 -0.88 -4.50 10.28
N HIS A 27 -1.10 -4.05 9.05
CA HIS A 27 -0.63 -2.78 8.51
C HIS A 27 -1.80 -1.84 8.21
N ARG A 28 -2.92 -2.02 8.90
CA ARG A 28 -4.05 -1.09 8.84
C ARG A 28 -3.83 0.01 9.86
N SER A 29 -4.19 1.23 9.49
CA SER A 29 -4.14 2.36 10.42
C SER A 29 -5.10 2.09 11.59
N SER A 30 -4.59 2.23 12.82
CA SER A 30 -5.41 2.14 14.04
C SER A 30 -6.32 3.36 14.22
N PHE A 31 -6.00 4.49 13.59
CA PHE A 31 -6.73 5.75 13.73
C PHE A 31 -7.72 6.00 12.59
N LEU A 32 -7.42 5.51 11.38
CA LEU A 32 -8.22 5.75 10.18
C LEU A 32 -8.71 4.42 9.59
N ILE A 33 -9.97 4.09 9.87
CA ILE A 33 -10.64 2.91 9.31
C ILE A 33 -10.59 2.96 7.78
N GLY A 34 -10.25 1.84 7.15
CA GLY A 34 -10.17 1.76 5.69
C GLY A 34 -8.87 2.34 5.12
N ARG A 35 -7.86 2.67 5.93
CA ARG A 35 -6.54 3.10 5.46
C ARG A 35 -5.43 2.15 5.90
N LEU A 36 -4.39 2.08 5.08
CA LEU A 36 -3.13 1.42 5.42
C LEU A 36 -2.25 2.34 6.27
N ASP A 37 -1.53 1.75 7.22
CA ASP A 37 -0.41 2.39 7.91
C ASP A 37 0.82 2.37 6.99
N VAL A 38 0.96 3.46 6.22
CA VAL A 38 2.06 3.61 5.26
C VAL A 38 3.41 3.65 5.97
N GLN A 39 3.49 4.22 7.18
CA GLN A 39 4.73 4.34 7.92
C GLN A 39 5.26 2.96 8.33
N GLN A 40 4.36 2.09 8.81
CA GLN A 40 4.71 0.71 9.15
C GLN A 40 5.14 -0.09 7.91
N ILE A 41 4.43 0.04 6.79
CA ILE A 41 4.78 -0.63 5.53
C ILE A 41 6.15 -0.15 5.01
N VAL A 42 6.44 1.14 5.13
CA VAL A 42 7.73 1.75 4.77
C VAL A 42 8.86 1.15 5.59
N ALA A 43 8.68 1.02 6.91
CA ALA A 43 9.67 0.43 7.80
C ALA A 43 9.95 -1.04 7.43
N ASP A 44 8.88 -1.84 7.25
CA ASP A 44 9.02 -3.27 6.98
C ASP A 44 9.61 -3.58 5.59
N LEU A 45 9.24 -2.80 4.56
CA LEU A 45 9.71 -3.01 3.18
C LEU A 45 11.02 -2.26 2.88
N SER A 46 11.49 -1.41 3.80
CA SER A 46 12.62 -0.50 3.60
C SER A 46 12.49 0.30 2.29
N VAL A 47 11.37 1.01 2.14
CA VAL A 47 11.08 1.87 0.98
C VAL A 47 10.66 3.27 1.41
N THR A 48 10.65 4.23 0.50
CA THR A 48 10.19 5.59 0.84
C THR A 48 8.67 5.69 0.84
N HIS A 49 8.12 6.61 1.65
CA HIS A 49 6.70 6.96 1.62
C HIS A 49 6.24 7.31 0.20
N GLN A 50 7.05 8.08 -0.54
CA GLN A 50 6.77 8.43 -1.93
C GLN A 50 6.63 7.21 -2.84
N ALA A 51 7.41 6.14 -2.63
CA ALA A 51 7.29 4.91 -3.39
C ALA A 51 5.94 4.23 -3.14
N ILE A 52 5.52 4.10 -1.87
CA ILE A 52 4.21 3.51 -1.52
C ILE A 52 3.07 4.34 -2.12
N TYR A 53 3.08 5.66 -1.90
CA TYR A 53 2.06 6.54 -2.48
C TYR A 53 2.04 6.49 -3.99
N ARG A 54 3.20 6.37 -4.65
CA ARG A 54 3.28 6.18 -6.09
C ARG A 54 2.58 4.90 -6.51
N TRP A 55 2.85 3.78 -5.85
CA TRP A 55 2.22 2.49 -6.18
C TRP A 55 0.70 2.53 -6.02
N LEU A 56 0.23 3.08 -4.90
CA LEU A 56 -1.20 3.23 -4.62
C LEU A 56 -1.86 4.16 -5.64
N ARG A 57 -1.19 5.26 -6.02
CA ARG A 57 -1.71 6.21 -7.01
C ARG A 57 -1.74 5.64 -8.43
N THR A 58 -0.72 4.88 -8.83
CA THR A 58 -0.65 4.28 -10.17
C THR A 58 -1.37 2.94 -10.26
N GLY A 59 -1.74 2.32 -9.14
CA GLY A 59 -2.25 0.95 -9.10
C GLY A 59 -1.21 -0.07 -9.61
N ARG A 60 0.08 0.23 -9.46
CA ARG A 60 1.18 -0.60 -9.99
C ARG A 60 2.25 -0.84 -8.94
N LEU A 61 2.66 -2.10 -8.80
CA LEU A 61 3.73 -2.56 -7.93
C LEU A 61 4.95 -3.01 -8.75
N PRO A 62 6.18 -2.77 -8.27
CA PRO A 62 7.37 -3.37 -8.87
C PRO A 62 7.38 -4.88 -8.62
N ALA A 63 7.69 -5.69 -9.63
CA ALA A 63 7.74 -7.15 -9.51
C ALA A 63 8.66 -7.63 -8.37
N ARG A 64 9.81 -6.97 -8.18
CA ARG A 64 10.76 -7.25 -7.10
C ARG A 64 10.20 -7.08 -5.68
N ARG A 65 9.07 -6.39 -5.51
CA ARG A 65 8.43 -6.12 -4.22
C ARG A 65 7.32 -7.10 -3.87
N ILE A 66 6.89 -7.94 -4.82
CA ILE A 66 5.83 -8.94 -4.59
C ILE A 66 6.24 -9.86 -3.44
N ARG A 67 7.42 -10.48 -3.54
CA ARG A 67 7.90 -11.42 -2.51
C ARG A 67 7.93 -10.79 -1.12
N GLN A 68 8.41 -9.55 -1.02
CA GLN A 68 8.46 -8.86 0.26
C GLN A 68 7.07 -8.56 0.83
N LEU A 69 6.07 -8.24 0.00
CA LEU A 69 4.68 -8.06 0.43
C LEU A 69 4.03 -9.38 0.90
N LEU A 70 4.38 -10.50 0.27
CA LEU A 70 3.95 -11.83 0.70
C LEU A 70 4.61 -12.22 2.03
N ASP A 71 5.88 -11.88 2.21
CA ASP A 71 6.68 -12.20 3.40
C ASP A 71 6.40 -11.26 4.60
N LEU A 72 5.56 -10.22 4.43
CA LEU A 72 5.18 -9.32 5.54
C LEU A 72 4.50 -10.10 6.67
N LYS A 73 4.81 -9.73 7.91
CA LYS A 73 4.28 -10.40 9.10
C LYS A 73 2.75 -10.29 9.16
N GLY A 74 2.08 -11.43 9.08
CA GLY A 74 0.60 -11.49 9.07
C GLY A 74 -0.02 -11.05 7.74
N SER A 75 0.76 -11.06 6.66
CA SER A 75 0.24 -10.95 5.30
C SER A 75 -0.60 -12.18 4.96
N THR A 76 -1.72 -11.93 4.31
CA THR A 76 -2.58 -12.94 3.67
C THR A 76 -2.61 -12.76 2.16
N LEU A 77 -1.71 -11.92 1.62
CA LEU A 77 -1.56 -11.73 0.18
C LEU A 77 -1.05 -13.01 -0.47
N THR A 78 -1.53 -13.27 -1.68
CA THR A 78 -0.96 -14.28 -2.58
C THR A 78 -0.38 -13.60 -3.82
N ALA A 79 0.55 -14.28 -4.50
CA ALA A 79 1.12 -13.75 -5.74
C ALA A 79 0.01 -13.45 -6.78
N GLU A 80 -0.99 -14.32 -6.88
CA GLU A 80 -2.14 -14.18 -7.79
C GLU A 80 -2.94 -12.89 -7.53
N MET A 81 -3.12 -12.49 -6.26
CA MET A 81 -3.78 -11.23 -5.92
C MET A 81 -2.98 -10.00 -6.37
N LEU A 82 -1.66 -10.13 -6.47
CA LEU A 82 -0.76 -9.01 -6.80
C LEU A 82 -0.41 -8.96 -8.29
N LEU A 83 -0.46 -10.09 -9.01
CA LEU A 83 -0.13 -10.21 -10.43
C LEU A 83 -0.80 -9.15 -11.33
N PRO A 84 -2.10 -8.82 -11.20
CA PRO A 84 -2.75 -7.80 -12.02
C PRO A 84 -2.15 -6.40 -11.86
N PHE A 85 -1.45 -6.15 -10.76
CA PHE A 85 -0.87 -4.85 -10.42
C PHE A 85 0.62 -4.78 -10.71
N VAL A 86 1.25 -5.85 -11.19
CA VAL A 86 2.70 -5.85 -11.43
C VAL A 86 3.02 -4.99 -12.65
N SER A 87 3.89 -4.00 -12.46
CA SER A 87 4.50 -3.29 -13.59
C SER A 87 5.52 -4.21 -14.25
N ARG A 88 5.36 -4.39 -15.57
CA ARG A 88 6.43 -4.93 -16.43
C ARG A 88 7.60 -3.96 -16.51
#